data_AF-A0A1B2YPI8-F1
#
_entry.id   AF-A0A1B2YPI8-F1
#
_cell.length_a   1.000
_cell.length_b   1.000
_cell.length_c   1.000
_cell.angle_alpha   90.00
_cell.angle_beta   90.00
_cell.angle_gamma   90.00
#
_symmetry.space_group_name_H-M   'P 1'
#
loop_
_entity.id
_entity.type
_entity.pdbx_description
1 polymer ?
#
loop_
_entity_poly.entity_id
_entity_poly.type
_entity_poly.pdbx_seq_one_letter_code
_entity_poly.pdbx_strand_id
1 'polypeptide(L)'
;MNNKQLLDIANNWFQSQDWNPFPFQKQTWKAFLAGKNGLLNAPTGSGKTYALWFPVVLNYIKRNPDYKTKHKKGLKAIWITPLRSLSNEIELSASRITQDLGTQMTVGIRNGDTSQSERAKQKRSMPDLLITTPESLMLLIASKGYQKVFKNCSAIIIDEWHELLGTKRGVQMELALSRLKTVASDMRIWGISATIGNLEQAREVLLGYESDAFRESVIIKANINKKLPLSLSFQTRWKPFLGVVIWDCTCWNTSHPLSTAARRPYCLQTREASVKSGFSVFLRHILSMRERLQCTTGVLIKRRVRGLRAPFGTALSRR
;
A
#
# COMPACT_ATOMS: atom_id res chain seq x y z
N MET A 1 11.18 4.62 31.15
CA MET A 1 11.15 5.70 30.14
C MET A 1 9.71 6.09 29.83
N ASN A 2 9.44 7.39 29.73
CA ASN A 2 8.13 7.89 29.34
C ASN A 2 7.95 7.84 27.80
N ASN A 3 6.72 8.02 27.31
CA ASN A 3 6.45 7.94 25.87
C ASN A 3 7.13 9.08 25.07
N LYS A 4 7.37 10.25 25.69
CA LYS A 4 8.05 11.39 25.04
C LYS A 4 9.51 11.04 24.72
N GLN A 5 10.25 10.55 25.72
CA GLN A 5 11.64 10.09 25.58
C GLN A 5 11.80 9.03 24.50
N LEU A 6 10.85 8.09 24.39
CA LEU A 6 10.88 7.06 23.35
C LEU A 6 10.70 7.64 21.95
N LEU A 7 9.80 8.61 21.79
CA LEU A 7 9.62 9.29 20.50
C LEU A 7 10.82 10.16 20.15
N ASP A 8 11.50 10.75 21.14
CA ASP A 8 12.73 11.52 20.92
C ASP A 8 13.86 10.63 20.41
N ILE A 9 13.99 9.39 20.90
CA ILE A 9 14.93 8.40 20.34
C ILE A 9 14.66 8.18 18.84
N ALA A 10 13.39 8.04 18.45
CA ALA A 10 13.03 7.86 17.05
C ALA A 10 13.34 9.12 16.21
N ASN A 11 12.98 10.30 16.70
CA ASN A 11 13.26 11.55 15.98
C ASN A 11 14.77 11.76 15.81
N ASN A 12 15.57 11.51 16.85
CA ASN A 12 17.02 11.66 16.80
C ASN A 12 17.66 10.67 15.82
N TRP A 13 17.18 9.43 15.77
CA TRP A 13 17.65 8.47 14.78
C TRP A 13 17.33 8.92 13.35
N PHE A 14 16.11 9.42 13.09
CA PHE A 14 15.79 9.94 11.76
C PHE A 14 16.69 11.12 11.38
N GLN A 15 16.93 12.04 12.32
CA GLN A 15 17.83 13.17 12.10
C GLN A 15 19.27 12.73 11.84
N SER A 16 19.77 11.68 12.50
CA SER A 16 21.13 11.17 12.24
C SER A 16 21.28 10.52 10.86
N GLN A 17 20.17 10.21 10.18
CA GLN A 17 20.16 9.73 8.80
C GLN A 17 19.88 10.88 7.80
N ASP A 18 19.91 12.13 8.25
CA ASP A 18 19.48 13.33 7.50
C ASP A 18 18.03 13.22 6.98
N TRP A 19 17.17 12.49 7.70
CA TRP A 19 15.78 12.26 7.34
C TRP A 19 14.81 12.94 8.31
N ASN A 20 13.62 13.24 7.82
CA ASN A 20 12.52 13.73 8.64
C ASN A 20 11.37 12.70 8.65
N PRO A 21 10.89 12.26 9.83
CA PRO A 21 9.82 11.28 9.88
C PRO A 21 8.50 11.89 9.43
N PHE A 22 7.77 11.15 8.59
CA PHE A 22 6.48 11.58 8.07
C PHE A 22 5.43 11.69 9.19
N PRO A 23 4.41 12.55 9.04
CA PRO A 23 3.35 12.68 10.04
C PRO A 23 2.66 11.35 10.38
N PHE A 24 2.41 10.50 9.39
CA PHE A 24 1.77 9.20 9.61
C PHE A 24 2.65 8.23 10.41
N GLN A 25 3.99 8.29 10.26
CA GLN A 25 4.92 7.48 11.04
C GLN A 25 4.83 7.88 12.52
N LYS A 26 4.91 9.18 12.82
CA LYS A 26 4.77 9.70 14.19
C LYS A 26 3.42 9.34 14.82
N GLN A 27 2.33 9.44 14.05
CA GLN A 27 0.99 9.02 14.50
C GLN A 27 0.95 7.52 14.82
N THR A 28 1.55 6.70 13.96
CA THR A 28 1.63 5.24 14.15
C THR A 28 2.40 4.89 15.41
N TRP A 29 3.53 5.56 15.64
CA TRP A 29 4.35 5.34 16.84
C TRP A 29 3.58 5.66 18.13
N LYS A 30 2.88 6.80 18.15
CA LYS A 30 2.05 7.22 19.29
C LYS A 30 0.94 6.21 19.57
N ALA A 31 0.20 5.81 18.53
CA ALA A 31 -0.91 4.86 18.66
C ALA A 31 -0.43 3.50 19.16
N PHE A 32 0.65 2.97 18.58
CA PHE A 32 1.23 1.70 18.99
C PHE A 32 1.68 1.73 20.46
N LEU A 33 2.42 2.78 20.87
CA LEU A 33 2.88 2.93 22.26
C LEU A 33 1.73 3.13 23.27
N ALA A 34 0.58 3.62 22.81
CA ALA A 34 -0.66 3.70 23.58
C ALA A 34 -1.42 2.36 23.68
N GLY A 35 -0.90 1.26 23.11
CA GLY A 35 -1.52 -0.06 23.17
C GLY A 35 -2.53 -0.35 22.06
N LYS A 36 -2.67 0.55 21.08
CA LYS A 36 -3.71 0.45 20.06
C LYS A 36 -3.34 -0.56 18.95
N ASN A 37 -4.37 -1.20 18.40
CA ASN A 37 -4.32 -1.93 17.13
C ASN A 37 -4.63 -0.95 15.99
N GLY A 38 -4.35 -1.32 14.74
CA GLY A 38 -4.69 -0.40 13.67
C GLY A 38 -4.46 -0.87 12.24
N LEU A 39 -4.89 -0.02 11.32
CA LEU A 39 -4.67 -0.17 9.89
C LEU A 39 -3.93 1.06 9.37
N LEU A 40 -2.74 0.85 8.83
CA LEU A 40 -1.94 1.88 8.18
C LEU A 40 -2.21 1.86 6.67
N ASN A 41 -2.82 2.92 6.16
CA ASN A 41 -2.93 3.16 4.72
C ASN A 41 -1.75 4.03 4.25
N ALA A 42 -0.81 3.43 3.54
CA ALA A 42 0.34 4.14 2.99
C ALA A 42 0.82 3.50 1.67
N PRO A 43 1.25 4.31 0.69
CA PRO A 43 1.74 3.80 -0.60
C PRO A 43 3.10 3.09 -0.42
N THR A 44 3.45 2.20 -1.34
CA THR A 44 4.77 1.56 -1.38
C THR A 44 5.89 2.61 -1.49
N GLY A 45 7.05 2.31 -0.89
CA GLY A 45 8.19 3.24 -0.85
C GLY A 45 8.05 4.44 0.09
N SER A 46 7.01 4.51 0.92
CA SER A 46 6.81 5.62 1.89
C SER A 46 7.48 5.42 3.25
N GLY A 47 8.28 4.36 3.43
CA GLY A 47 8.87 4.02 4.72
C GLY A 47 7.87 3.40 5.71
N LYS A 48 6.94 2.57 5.22
CA LYS A 48 5.97 1.81 6.05
C LYS A 48 6.67 0.92 7.08
N THR A 49 7.81 0.33 6.71
CA THR A 49 8.64 -0.49 7.61
C THR A 49 9.03 0.29 8.86
N TYR A 50 9.54 1.51 8.72
CA TYR A 50 9.87 2.38 9.85
C TYR A 50 8.63 2.85 10.63
N ALA A 51 7.45 2.91 10.00
CA ALA A 51 6.22 3.29 10.70
C ALA A 51 5.82 2.25 11.78
N LEU A 52 6.05 0.96 11.51
CA LEU A 52 5.54 -0.14 12.34
C LEU A 52 6.61 -0.93 13.07
N TRP A 53 7.81 -1.08 12.49
CA TRP A 53 8.90 -1.76 13.19
C TRP A 53 9.52 -0.90 14.30
N PHE A 54 9.71 0.40 14.03
CA PHE A 54 10.28 1.32 15.01
C PHE A 54 9.54 1.34 16.36
N PRO A 55 8.21 1.44 16.44
CA PRO A 55 7.51 1.45 17.72
C PRO A 55 7.53 0.08 18.44
N VAL A 56 7.73 -1.03 17.72
CA VAL A 56 8.01 -2.33 18.35
C VAL A 56 9.35 -2.28 19.09
N VAL A 57 10.39 -1.74 18.43
CA VAL A 57 11.72 -1.55 19.04
C VAL A 57 11.64 -0.60 20.24
N LEU A 58 10.91 0.51 20.13
CA LEU A 58 10.69 1.43 21.27
C LEU A 58 9.95 0.75 22.43
N ASN A 59 8.94 -0.08 22.14
CA ASN A 59 8.25 -0.86 23.17
C ASN A 59 9.17 -1.90 23.83
N TYR A 60 10.12 -2.46 23.09
CA TYR A 60 11.18 -3.31 23.64
C TYR A 60 12.13 -2.52 24.56
N ILE A 61 12.61 -1.35 24.11
CA ILE A 61 13.47 -0.45 24.91
C ILE A 61 12.77 -0.01 26.19
N LYS A 62 11.47 0.33 26.11
CA LYS A 62 10.65 0.70 27.28
C LYS A 62 10.65 -0.39 28.36
N ARG A 63 10.63 -1.66 27.95
CA ARG A 63 10.60 -2.84 28.83
C ARG A 63 11.98 -3.33 29.27
N ASN A 64 13.05 -2.85 28.63
CA ASN A 64 14.43 -3.26 28.89
C ASN A 64 15.35 -2.02 28.89
N PRO A 65 15.47 -1.31 30.03
CA PRO A 65 16.30 -0.11 30.14
C PRO A 65 17.79 -0.36 29.83
N ASP A 66 18.25 -1.59 30.03
CA ASP A 66 19.61 -2.08 29.79
C ASP A 66 19.81 -2.65 28.37
N TYR A 67 18.93 -2.32 27.42
CA TYR A 67 18.91 -2.88 26.06
C TYR A 67 20.23 -2.81 25.29
N LYS A 68 21.12 -1.85 25.62
CA LYS A 68 22.42 -1.70 24.97
C LYS A 68 23.44 -2.76 25.42
N THR A 69 23.35 -3.22 26.65
CA THR A 69 24.32 -4.15 27.25
C THR A 69 23.77 -5.58 27.33
N LYS A 70 22.45 -5.73 27.54
CA LYS A 70 21.80 -7.02 27.67
C LYS A 70 20.63 -7.14 26.71
N HIS A 71 20.75 -8.10 25.81
CA HIS A 71 19.69 -8.46 24.87
C HIS A 71 18.87 -9.65 25.40
N LYS A 72 17.56 -9.46 25.55
CA LYS A 72 16.63 -10.54 25.92
C LYS A 72 16.11 -11.25 24.67
N LYS A 73 16.70 -12.41 24.37
CA LYS A 73 16.34 -13.26 23.23
C LYS A 73 14.84 -13.62 23.18
N GLY A 74 14.37 -13.90 21.98
CA GLY A 74 13.06 -14.47 21.70
C GLY A 74 12.13 -13.51 20.97
N LEU A 75 11.17 -14.08 20.26
CA LEU A 75 10.28 -13.38 19.33
C LEU A 75 9.58 -12.16 19.96
N LYS A 76 9.74 -10.98 19.34
CA LYS A 76 9.10 -9.71 19.73
C LYS A 76 8.02 -9.27 18.75
N ALA A 77 8.21 -9.54 17.46
CA ALA A 77 7.18 -9.32 16.46
C ALA A 77 7.29 -10.26 15.26
N ILE A 78 6.17 -10.37 14.56
CA ILE A 78 6.03 -11.11 13.32
C ILE A 78 5.65 -10.13 12.22
N TRP A 79 6.33 -10.19 11.09
CA TRP A 79 5.98 -9.46 9.89
C TRP A 79 5.51 -10.44 8.81
N ILE A 80 4.25 -10.34 8.43
CA ILE A 80 3.66 -11.17 7.37
C ILE A 80 3.74 -10.40 6.07
N THR A 81 4.43 -10.98 5.08
CA THR A 81 4.42 -10.47 3.71
C THR A 81 3.89 -11.54 2.76
N PRO A 82 2.86 -11.25 1.95
CA PRO A 82 2.39 -12.19 0.92
C PRO A 82 3.40 -12.33 -0.22
N LEU A 83 4.23 -11.30 -0.46
CA LEU A 83 5.22 -11.26 -1.52
C LEU A 83 6.61 -11.56 -0.96
N ARG A 84 7.21 -12.66 -1.44
CA ARG A 84 8.56 -13.08 -1.01
C ARG A 84 9.64 -12.06 -1.37
N SER A 85 9.51 -11.40 -2.53
CA SER A 85 10.47 -10.41 -3.04
C SER A 85 10.69 -9.23 -2.11
N LEU A 86 9.70 -8.87 -1.28
CA LEU A 86 9.79 -7.75 -0.33
C LEU A 86 10.51 -8.11 0.98
N SER A 87 10.71 -9.41 1.26
CA SER A 87 11.23 -9.87 2.55
C SER A 87 12.63 -9.30 2.85
N ASN A 88 13.50 -9.27 1.85
CA ASN A 88 14.87 -8.79 1.99
C ASN A 88 14.93 -7.28 2.26
N GLU A 89 14.08 -6.49 1.60
CA GLU A 89 14.01 -5.04 1.82
C GLU A 89 13.52 -4.70 3.24
N ILE A 90 12.53 -5.46 3.74
CA ILE A 90 12.03 -5.35 5.11
C ILE A 90 13.14 -5.73 6.09
N GLU A 91 13.86 -6.83 5.84
CA GLU A 91 14.98 -7.29 6.68
C GLU A 91 16.10 -6.24 6.77
N LEU A 92 16.53 -5.69 5.63
CA LEU A 92 17.57 -4.65 5.58
C LEU A 92 17.16 -3.41 6.38
N SER A 93 15.94 -2.91 6.12
CA SER A 93 15.41 -1.73 6.82
C SER A 93 15.26 -1.97 8.32
N ALA A 94 14.80 -3.17 8.71
CA ALA A 94 14.62 -3.53 10.10
C ALA A 94 15.95 -3.71 10.83
N SER A 95 16.93 -4.33 10.17
CA SER A 95 18.27 -4.54 10.72
C SER A 95 18.99 -3.23 10.96
N ARG A 96 18.88 -2.26 10.04
CA ARG A 96 19.46 -0.91 10.19
C ARG A 96 19.03 -0.25 11.51
N ILE A 97 17.74 -0.25 11.83
CA ILE A 97 17.24 0.32 13.09
C ILE A 97 17.88 -0.37 14.30
N THR A 98 17.92 -1.71 14.28
CA THR A 98 18.39 -2.48 15.44
C THR A 98 19.89 -2.33 15.69
N GLN A 99 20.67 -2.19 14.61
CA GLN A 99 22.11 -1.95 14.62
C GLN A 99 22.42 -0.53 15.10
N ASP A 100 21.81 0.49 14.48
CA ASP A 100 22.07 1.89 14.81
C ASP A 100 21.66 2.24 16.25
N LEU A 101 20.57 1.65 16.76
CA LEU A 101 20.14 1.85 18.15
C LEU A 101 20.93 0.98 19.16
N GLY A 102 21.74 0.03 18.70
CA GLY A 102 22.53 -0.86 19.56
C GLY A 102 21.68 -1.85 20.36
N THR A 103 20.51 -2.24 19.85
CA THR A 103 19.56 -3.13 20.55
C THR A 103 19.93 -4.61 20.48
N GLN A 104 20.85 -4.96 19.58
CA GLN A 104 21.29 -6.33 19.26
C GLN A 104 20.13 -7.27 18.87
N MET A 105 18.96 -6.71 18.53
CA MET A 105 17.80 -7.49 18.09
C MET A 105 18.10 -8.13 16.74
N THR A 106 17.72 -9.38 16.61
CA THR A 106 17.94 -10.18 15.41
C THR A 106 16.70 -10.17 14.52
N VAL A 107 16.92 -10.00 13.22
CA VAL A 107 15.88 -10.11 12.20
C VAL A 107 16.15 -11.39 11.40
N GLY A 108 15.09 -12.13 11.06
CA GLY A 108 15.24 -13.31 10.23
C GLY A 108 14.03 -13.58 9.35
N ILE A 109 14.30 -14.12 8.16
CA ILE A 109 13.29 -14.50 7.18
C ILE A 109 12.99 -16.00 7.30
N ARG A 110 11.70 -16.35 7.27
CA ARG A 110 11.23 -17.73 7.21
C ARG A 110 10.11 -17.88 6.18
N ASN A 111 10.43 -18.52 5.07
CA ASN A 111 9.48 -18.84 4.01
C ASN A 111 9.78 -20.25 3.45
N GLY A 112 9.13 -20.59 2.33
CA GLY A 112 9.31 -21.89 1.69
C GLY A 112 10.74 -22.14 1.18
N ASP A 113 11.51 -21.09 0.89
CA ASP A 113 12.88 -21.19 0.36
C ASP A 113 13.95 -21.24 1.47
N THR A 114 13.57 -21.00 2.73
CA THR A 114 14.48 -21.10 3.87
C THR A 114 15.02 -22.53 4.02
N SER A 115 16.34 -22.67 4.02
CA SER A 115 17.02 -23.96 4.14
C SER A 115 16.67 -24.69 5.44
N GLN A 116 16.79 -26.02 5.44
CA GLN A 116 16.53 -26.81 6.65
C GLN A 116 17.46 -26.43 7.81
N SER A 117 18.73 -26.13 7.50
CA SER A 117 19.72 -25.68 8.49
C SER A 117 19.27 -24.38 9.18
N GLU A 118 18.84 -23.39 8.40
CA GLU A 118 18.37 -22.11 8.94
C GLU A 118 17.07 -22.29 9.73
N ARG A 119 16.13 -23.13 9.25
CA ARG A 119 14.91 -23.47 10.00
C ARG A 119 15.23 -24.11 11.36
N ALA A 120 16.23 -24.98 11.41
CA ALA A 120 16.68 -25.64 12.65
C ALA A 120 17.39 -24.66 13.59
N LYS A 121 18.16 -23.72 13.06
CA LYS A 121 18.79 -22.62 13.81
C LYS A 121 17.72 -21.71 14.43
N GLN A 122 16.75 -21.26 13.64
CA GLN A 122 15.62 -20.45 14.11
C GLN A 122 14.77 -21.17 15.16
N LYS A 123 14.61 -22.50 15.05
CA LYS A 123 13.89 -23.28 16.06
C LYS A 123 14.64 -23.31 17.41
N ARG A 124 15.97 -23.34 17.39
CA ARG A 124 16.82 -23.29 18.60
C ARG A 124 16.93 -21.88 19.17
N SER A 125 17.04 -20.88 18.30
CA SER A 125 17.16 -19.46 18.65
C SER A 125 16.31 -18.64 17.69
N MET A 126 15.07 -18.37 18.09
CA MET A 126 14.11 -17.60 17.28
C MET A 126 14.57 -16.13 17.19
N PRO A 127 14.55 -15.51 15.99
CA PRO A 127 14.83 -14.09 15.86
C PRO A 127 13.80 -13.22 16.60
N ASP A 128 14.17 -11.98 16.90
CA ASP A 128 13.29 -11.00 17.53
C ASP A 128 12.21 -10.49 16.56
N LEU A 129 12.59 -10.28 15.30
CA LEU A 129 11.65 -10.04 14.20
C LEU A 129 11.68 -11.24 13.25
N LEU A 130 10.54 -11.91 13.13
CA LEU A 130 10.35 -12.96 12.13
C LEU A 130 9.56 -12.43 10.95
N ILE A 131 10.20 -12.33 9.78
CA ILE A 131 9.55 -12.00 8.51
C ILE A 131 9.12 -13.33 7.87
N THR A 132 7.84 -13.51 7.61
CA THR A 132 7.31 -14.80 7.17
C THR A 132 6.07 -14.66 6.27
N THR A 133 5.59 -15.78 5.75
CA THR A 133 4.37 -15.86 4.95
C THR A 133 3.23 -16.46 5.76
N PRO A 134 1.95 -16.27 5.38
CA PRO A 134 0.81 -16.89 6.06
C PRO A 134 0.97 -18.42 6.23
N GLU A 135 1.41 -19.12 5.19
CA GLU A 135 1.56 -20.59 5.22
C GLU A 135 2.68 -21.02 6.19
N SER A 136 3.79 -20.29 6.19
CA SER A 136 4.93 -20.57 7.07
C SER A 136 4.58 -20.30 8.54
N LEU A 137 3.76 -19.28 8.82
CA LEU A 137 3.23 -19.01 10.15
C LEU A 137 2.33 -20.16 10.62
N MET A 138 1.44 -20.69 9.77
CA MET A 138 0.58 -21.81 10.13
C MET A 138 1.38 -23.05 10.54
N LEU A 139 2.48 -23.35 9.84
CA LEU A 139 3.39 -24.44 10.21
C LEU A 139 4.06 -24.21 11.57
N LEU A 140 4.41 -22.95 11.90
CA LEU A 140 4.96 -22.62 13.22
C LEU A 140 3.94 -22.79 14.33
N ILE A 141 2.69 -22.36 14.12
CA ILE A 141 1.60 -22.50 15.09
C ILE A 141 1.23 -23.98 15.29
N ALA A 142 1.29 -24.80 14.24
CA ALA A 142 1.05 -26.24 14.33
C ALA A 142 2.19 -27.00 15.05
N SER A 143 3.35 -26.38 15.25
CA SER A 143 4.50 -27.03 15.85
C SER A 143 4.39 -27.19 17.37
N LYS A 144 4.97 -28.28 17.91
CA LYS A 144 4.96 -28.55 19.36
C LYS A 144 5.69 -27.43 20.11
N GLY A 145 5.05 -26.88 21.13
CA GLY A 145 5.63 -25.84 21.98
C GLY A 145 5.53 -24.41 21.42
N TYR A 146 4.79 -24.17 20.33
CA TYR A 146 4.61 -22.84 19.75
C TYR A 146 4.16 -21.80 20.79
N GLN A 147 3.32 -22.19 21.77
CA GLN A 147 2.87 -21.27 22.82
C GLN A 147 4.03 -20.59 23.55
N LYS A 148 5.10 -21.33 23.86
CA LYS A 148 6.30 -20.77 24.54
C LYS A 148 7.04 -19.79 23.65
N VAL A 149 7.08 -20.05 22.34
CA VAL A 149 7.74 -19.20 21.34
C VAL A 149 7.00 -17.87 21.17
N PHE A 150 5.67 -17.92 21.08
CA PHE A 150 4.84 -16.76 20.78
C PHE A 150 4.39 -15.97 22.02
N LYS A 151 4.53 -16.51 23.24
CA LYS A 151 4.08 -15.87 24.50
C LYS A 151 4.55 -14.42 24.67
N ASN A 152 5.78 -14.10 24.25
CA ASN A 152 6.37 -12.78 24.42
C ASN A 152 6.22 -11.88 23.17
N CYS A 153 5.47 -12.33 22.16
CA CYS A 153 5.23 -11.57 20.95
C CYS A 153 4.39 -10.34 21.27
N SER A 154 4.92 -9.15 20.96
CA SER A 154 4.29 -7.87 21.25
C SER A 154 3.49 -7.30 20.09
N ALA A 155 3.76 -7.77 18.87
CA ALA A 155 3.07 -7.31 17.67
C ALA A 155 3.07 -8.34 16.54
N ILE A 156 2.00 -8.32 15.76
CA ILE A 156 1.93 -8.93 14.44
C ILE A 156 1.56 -7.85 13.43
N ILE A 157 2.37 -7.76 12.38
CA ILE A 157 2.23 -6.77 11.30
C ILE A 157 1.91 -7.55 10.03
N ILE A 158 0.80 -7.21 9.38
CA ILE A 158 0.33 -7.89 8.17
C ILE A 158 0.44 -6.90 7.02
N ASP A 159 1.46 -7.10 6.19
CA ASP A 159 1.69 -6.30 5.01
C ASP A 159 0.76 -6.71 3.87
N GLU A 160 0.49 -5.74 3.01
CA GLU A 160 -0.44 -5.85 1.89
C GLU A 160 -1.75 -6.59 2.24
N TRP A 161 -2.35 -6.21 3.37
CA TRP A 161 -3.57 -6.81 3.91
C TRP A 161 -4.70 -6.93 2.89
N HIS A 162 -4.80 -5.94 1.99
CA HIS A 162 -5.77 -5.94 0.90
C HIS A 162 -5.66 -7.11 -0.08
N GLU A 163 -4.47 -7.70 -0.26
CA GLU A 163 -4.30 -8.90 -1.09
C GLU A 163 -4.84 -10.16 -0.41
N LEU A 164 -4.95 -10.15 0.92
CA LEU A 164 -5.39 -11.30 1.70
C LEU A 164 -6.91 -11.33 1.88
N LEU A 165 -7.58 -10.17 1.83
CA LEU A 165 -9.02 -10.06 2.02
C LEU A 165 -9.80 -10.91 0.99
N GLY A 166 -10.73 -11.72 1.50
CA GLY A 166 -11.56 -12.60 0.65
C GLY A 166 -10.82 -13.80 0.05
N THR A 167 -9.58 -14.06 0.47
CA THR A 167 -8.78 -15.20 -0.02
C THR A 167 -8.66 -16.30 1.03
N LYS A 168 -8.27 -17.52 0.61
CA LYS A 168 -7.93 -18.62 1.54
C LYS A 168 -6.78 -18.24 2.48
N ARG A 169 -5.83 -17.41 2.02
CA ARG A 169 -4.73 -16.90 2.86
C ARG A 169 -5.23 -15.91 3.92
N GLY A 170 -6.24 -15.10 3.62
CA GLY A 170 -6.92 -14.24 4.60
C GLY A 170 -7.55 -15.06 5.72
N VAL A 171 -8.31 -16.10 5.37
CA VAL A 171 -8.93 -17.01 6.35
C VAL A 171 -7.87 -17.68 7.24
N GLN A 172 -6.74 -18.12 6.66
CA GLN A 172 -5.62 -18.65 7.45
C GLN A 172 -5.08 -17.62 8.45
N MET A 173 -4.95 -16.36 8.04
CA MET A 173 -4.48 -15.30 8.92
C MET A 173 -5.48 -14.98 10.03
N GLU A 174 -6.77 -14.93 9.76
CA GLU A 174 -7.81 -14.74 10.77
C GLU A 174 -7.77 -15.85 11.83
N LEU A 175 -7.66 -17.11 11.41
CA LEU A 175 -7.50 -18.25 12.31
C LEU A 175 -6.20 -18.19 13.12
N ALA A 176 -5.09 -17.81 12.47
CA ALA A 176 -3.80 -17.64 13.13
C ALA A 176 -3.86 -16.53 14.19
N LEU A 177 -4.47 -15.39 13.88
CA LEU A 177 -4.65 -14.27 14.80
C LEU A 177 -5.50 -14.65 16.00
N SER A 178 -6.64 -15.31 15.77
CA SER A 178 -7.50 -15.84 16.83
C SER A 178 -6.72 -16.76 17.77
N ARG A 179 -5.90 -17.67 17.21
CA ARG A 179 -5.07 -18.57 18.03
C ARG A 179 -3.97 -17.83 18.78
N LEU A 180 -3.25 -16.92 18.13
CA LEU A 180 -2.13 -16.18 18.74
C LEU A 180 -2.61 -15.25 19.86
N LYS A 181 -3.81 -14.66 19.74
CA LYS A 181 -4.41 -13.84 20.81
C LYS A 181 -4.62 -14.63 22.10
N THR A 182 -4.89 -15.94 22.03
CA THR A 182 -5.00 -16.81 23.23
C THR A 182 -3.65 -17.06 23.91
N VAL A 183 -2.54 -16.87 23.20
CA VAL A 183 -1.18 -17.11 23.70
C VAL A 183 -0.50 -15.82 24.14
N ALA A 184 -0.70 -14.74 23.38
CA ALA A 184 -0.16 -13.41 23.63
C ALA A 184 -1.32 -12.40 23.59
N SER A 185 -2.02 -12.27 24.72
CA SER A 185 -3.18 -11.39 24.88
C SER A 185 -2.87 -9.93 24.54
N ASP A 186 -1.68 -9.47 24.94
CA ASP A 186 -1.21 -8.10 24.79
C ASP A 186 -0.62 -7.81 23.40
N MET A 187 -0.66 -8.79 22.48
CA MET A 187 -0.13 -8.63 21.13
C MET A 187 -0.97 -7.61 20.36
N ARG A 188 -0.30 -6.62 19.79
CA ARG A 188 -0.91 -5.60 18.93
C ARG A 188 -0.99 -6.12 17.50
N ILE A 189 -2.13 -5.91 16.86
CA ILE A 189 -2.37 -6.31 15.47
C ILE A 189 -2.37 -5.06 14.60
N TRP A 190 -1.49 -5.05 13.59
CA TRP A 190 -1.38 -3.94 12.65
C TRP A 190 -1.43 -4.43 11.21
N GLY A 191 -2.34 -3.88 10.41
CA GLY A 191 -2.41 -4.13 8.99
C GLY A 191 -1.79 -2.98 8.20
N ILE A 192 -1.26 -3.28 7.02
CA ILE A 192 -0.76 -2.30 6.05
C ILE A 192 -1.50 -2.50 4.73
N SER A 193 -1.95 -1.41 4.11
CA SER A 193 -2.52 -1.44 2.76
C SER A 193 -2.18 -0.18 2.00
N ALA A 194 -1.96 -0.28 0.69
CA ALA A 194 -1.74 0.89 -0.17
C ALA A 194 -2.99 1.35 -0.95
N THR A 195 -3.88 0.42 -1.31
CA THR A 195 -4.85 0.61 -2.41
C THR A 195 -6.29 0.30 -2.03
N ILE A 196 -6.63 0.27 -0.74
CA ILE A 196 -7.97 -0.15 -0.32
C ILE A 196 -8.99 0.99 -0.33
N GLY A 197 -10.08 0.79 -1.08
CA GLY A 197 -11.20 1.73 -1.14
C GLY A 197 -12.05 1.74 0.14
N ASN A 198 -12.19 0.60 0.82
CA ASN A 198 -12.95 0.47 2.07
C ASN A 198 -12.08 0.04 3.25
N LEU A 199 -11.47 1.03 3.90
CA LEU A 199 -10.59 0.82 5.06
C LEU A 199 -11.34 0.28 6.28
N GLU A 200 -12.62 0.60 6.44
CA GLU A 200 -13.40 0.15 7.60
C GLU A 200 -13.66 -1.34 7.53
N GLN A 201 -14.12 -1.86 6.39
CA GLN A 201 -14.28 -3.30 6.20
C GLN A 201 -12.95 -4.04 6.35
N ALA A 202 -11.86 -3.49 5.82
CA ALA A 202 -10.54 -4.09 5.98
C ALA A 202 -10.12 -4.21 7.46
N ARG A 203 -10.38 -3.15 8.24
CA ARG A 203 -10.10 -3.10 9.68
C ARG A 203 -10.99 -4.07 10.46
N GLU A 204 -12.25 -4.18 10.07
CA GLU A 204 -13.22 -5.10 10.64
C GLU A 204 -12.79 -6.55 10.50
N VAL A 205 -12.42 -6.97 9.28
CA VAL A 205 -11.95 -8.35 9.02
C VAL A 205 -10.64 -8.64 9.76
N LEU A 206 -9.74 -7.65 9.84
CA LEU A 206 -8.44 -7.81 10.51
C LEU A 206 -8.56 -8.06 12.03
N LEU A 207 -9.51 -7.38 12.68
CA LEU A 207 -9.60 -7.33 14.14
C LEU A 207 -10.82 -8.07 14.71
N GLY A 208 -11.78 -8.44 13.86
CA GLY A 208 -13.06 -9.00 14.25
C GLY A 208 -14.04 -7.92 14.71
N TYR A 209 -15.24 -7.88 14.10
CA TYR A 209 -16.26 -6.86 14.29
C TYR A 209 -16.64 -6.58 15.76
N GLU A 210 -16.70 -7.62 16.60
CA GLU A 210 -17.17 -7.48 17.99
C GLU A 210 -16.05 -7.32 19.03
N SER A 211 -14.78 -7.36 18.60
CA SER A 211 -13.65 -7.39 19.53
C SER A 211 -13.34 -5.99 20.11
N ASP A 212 -12.85 -5.96 21.35
CA ASP A 212 -12.32 -4.72 21.94
C ASP A 212 -11.13 -4.19 21.12
N ALA A 213 -10.38 -5.10 20.49
CA ALA A 213 -9.29 -4.76 19.59
C ALA A 213 -9.77 -3.91 18.40
N PHE A 214 -10.96 -4.20 17.85
CA PHE A 214 -11.59 -3.41 16.80
C PHE A 214 -12.10 -2.06 17.33
N ARG A 215 -12.84 -2.04 18.45
CA ARG A 215 -13.40 -0.80 19.02
C ARG A 215 -12.32 0.23 19.37
N GLU A 216 -11.18 -0.25 19.84
CA GLU A 216 -10.04 0.59 20.21
C GLU A 216 -9.01 0.79 19.10
N SER A 217 -9.26 0.31 17.88
CA SER A 217 -8.29 0.44 16.81
C SER A 217 -8.31 1.80 16.12
N VAL A 218 -7.20 2.12 15.45
CA VAL A 218 -7.04 3.38 14.71
C VAL A 218 -6.78 3.12 13.22
N ILE A 219 -7.26 4.03 12.37
CA ILE A 219 -6.89 4.08 10.96
C ILE A 219 -5.97 5.28 10.77
N ILE A 220 -4.78 5.04 10.21
CA ILE A 220 -3.79 6.07 9.93
C ILE A 220 -3.59 6.15 8.43
N LYS A 221 -3.74 7.34 7.85
CA LYS A 221 -3.60 7.58 6.42
C LYS A 221 -2.34 8.40 6.15
N ALA A 222 -1.47 7.91 5.29
CA ALA A 222 -0.36 8.67 4.76
C ALA A 222 -0.88 9.63 3.68
N ASN A 223 -1.09 10.89 4.07
CA ASN A 223 -1.42 11.93 3.10
C ASN A 223 -0.12 12.42 2.42
N ILE A 224 0.39 11.65 1.47
CA ILE A 224 1.58 12.01 0.70
C ILE A 224 1.11 12.66 -0.59
N ASN A 225 1.09 13.99 -0.62
CA ASN A 225 0.86 14.76 -1.85
C ASN A 225 2.04 14.53 -2.81
N LYS A 226 2.02 13.42 -3.56
CA LYS A 226 2.87 13.30 -4.75
C LYS A 226 2.30 14.27 -5.79
N LYS A 227 2.92 15.45 -5.92
CA LYS A 227 2.84 16.22 -7.16
C LYS A 227 3.48 15.34 -8.24
N LEU A 228 2.67 14.55 -8.94
CA LEU A 228 3.12 13.87 -10.15
C LEU A 228 3.08 14.90 -11.26
N PRO A 229 4.22 15.35 -11.81
CA PRO A 229 4.21 16.01 -13.10
C PRO A 229 3.87 14.94 -14.14
N LEU A 230 2.58 14.73 -14.38
CA LEU A 230 2.10 13.95 -15.51
C LEU A 230 2.27 14.82 -16.76
N SER A 231 3.47 14.81 -17.35
CA SER A 231 3.66 15.25 -18.72
C SER A 231 3.25 14.11 -19.65
N LEU A 232 1.98 14.11 -20.07
CA LEU A 232 1.52 13.25 -21.15
C LEU A 232 2.09 13.77 -22.48
N SER A 233 3.18 13.18 -22.95
CA SER A 233 3.63 13.36 -24.34
C SER A 233 2.82 12.43 -25.24
N PHE A 234 1.82 12.98 -25.94
CA PHE A 234 1.17 12.26 -27.03
C PHE A 234 2.13 12.15 -28.21
N GLN A 235 2.74 10.98 -28.40
CA GLN A 235 3.52 10.70 -29.60
C GLN A 235 2.58 10.16 -30.68
N THR A 236 1.93 11.05 -31.43
CA THR A 236 1.15 10.64 -32.59
C THR A 236 2.10 10.16 -33.69
N ARG A 237 2.26 8.85 -33.84
CA ARG A 237 3.03 8.25 -34.93
C ARG A 237 2.21 8.28 -36.22
N TRP A 238 2.14 9.43 -36.87
CA TRP A 238 1.77 9.49 -38.29
C TRP A 238 3.00 9.13 -39.11
N LYS A 239 2.98 8.00 -39.82
CA LYS A 239 3.92 7.76 -40.92
C LYS A 239 3.44 8.58 -42.12
N PRO A 240 4.19 9.57 -42.61
CA PRO A 240 3.87 10.17 -43.89
C PRO A 240 4.33 9.21 -45.00
N PHE A 241 3.40 8.73 -45.81
CA PHE A 241 3.74 8.37 -47.19
C PHE A 241 3.86 9.73 -47.90
N LEU A 242 5.03 10.00 -48.50
CA LEU A 242 5.52 11.30 -49.00
C LEU A 242 6.10 12.24 -47.93
N GLY A 243 7.43 12.30 -47.89
CA GLY A 243 8.24 13.07 -46.95
C GLY A 243 7.97 14.56 -46.96
N VAL A 244 7.14 15.01 -46.02
CA VAL A 244 7.07 16.42 -45.59
C VAL A 244 7.15 16.42 -44.06
N VAL A 245 8.18 17.07 -43.52
CA VAL A 245 8.38 17.29 -42.09
C VAL A 245 7.67 18.59 -41.71
N ILE A 246 6.70 18.52 -40.79
CA ILE A 246 6.09 19.70 -40.17
C ILE A 246 6.54 19.74 -38.71
N TRP A 247 7.12 20.87 -38.30
CA TRP A 247 7.69 21.11 -36.97
C TRP A 247 6.63 21.22 -35.86
N ASP A 248 7.08 20.90 -34.65
CA ASP A 248 6.34 20.80 -33.37
C ASP A 248 5.36 21.94 -33.06
N CYS A 249 4.16 21.58 -32.59
CA CYS A 249 3.30 22.46 -31.81
C CYS A 249 3.59 22.26 -30.32
N THR A 250 4.32 23.18 -29.70
CA THR A 250 4.45 23.29 -28.25
C THR A 250 3.26 24.08 -27.70
N CYS A 251 2.31 23.40 -27.05
CA CYS A 251 1.23 24.07 -26.31
C CYS A 251 1.74 24.56 -24.94
N TRP A 252 1.90 25.86 -24.78
CA TRP A 252 2.15 26.50 -23.48
C TRP A 252 0.87 26.54 -22.65
N ASN A 253 0.96 26.01 -21.43
CA ASN A 253 -0.12 25.96 -20.45
C ASN A 253 -0.12 27.29 -19.65
N THR A 254 -1.05 28.20 -19.92
CA THR A 254 -1.30 29.37 -19.04
C THR A 254 -2.62 29.19 -18.31
N SER A 255 -2.53 29.36 -17.00
CA SER A 255 -3.56 29.14 -16.00
C SER A 255 -4.28 30.46 -15.74
N HIS A 256 -5.59 30.55 -15.98
CA HIS A 256 -6.48 31.56 -15.35
C HIS A 256 -7.97 31.18 -15.47
N PRO A 257 -8.84 31.70 -14.58
CA PRO A 257 -10.07 31.02 -14.15
C PRO A 257 -11.26 31.20 -15.09
N LEU A 258 -12.12 30.18 -15.08
CA LEU A 258 -13.38 30.10 -15.82
C LEU A 258 -14.30 31.30 -15.53
N SER A 259 -14.55 32.10 -16.55
CA SER A 259 -15.80 32.85 -16.70
C SER A 259 -16.42 32.55 -18.07
N THR A 260 -17.73 32.64 -18.08
CA THR A 260 -18.73 32.18 -19.05
C THR A 260 -18.51 32.58 -20.51
N ALA A 261 -19.06 31.73 -21.38
CA ALA A 261 -19.47 31.96 -22.77
C ALA A 261 -18.63 31.28 -23.86
N ALA A 262 -19.33 30.45 -24.63
CA ALA A 262 -18.87 29.77 -25.82
C ALA A 262 -18.24 30.72 -26.85
N ARG A 263 -17.12 30.31 -27.45
CA ARG A 263 -16.76 30.56 -28.86
C ARG A 263 -15.58 29.67 -29.26
N ARG A 264 -15.72 29.06 -30.43
CA ARG A 264 -14.74 28.18 -31.11
C ARG A 264 -13.46 28.97 -31.43
N PRO A 265 -12.25 28.39 -31.35
CA PRO A 265 -11.06 29.05 -31.86
C PRO A 265 -11.04 29.01 -33.39
N TYR A 266 -11.02 30.19 -34.01
CA TYR A 266 -10.60 30.40 -35.39
C TYR A 266 -9.08 30.24 -35.47
N CYS A 267 -8.59 29.41 -36.39
CA CYS A 267 -7.18 29.39 -36.78
C CYS A 267 -7.05 30.27 -38.04
N LEU A 268 -6.43 31.44 -37.91
CA LEU A 268 -6.15 32.38 -39.00
C LEU A 268 -4.64 32.47 -39.18
N GLN A 269 -4.22 32.50 -40.46
CA GLN A 269 -2.88 32.75 -41.02
C GLN A 269 -2.06 31.53 -41.46
N THR A 270 -2.21 31.18 -42.74
CA THR A 270 -1.15 30.63 -43.58
C THR A 270 -0.55 31.77 -44.39
N ARG A 271 0.75 32.07 -44.19
CA ARG A 271 1.53 32.88 -45.13
C ARG A 271 1.99 32.00 -46.28
N GLU A 272 1.75 32.47 -47.50
CA GLU A 272 2.25 31.89 -48.74
C GLU A 272 3.78 31.92 -48.79
N ALA A 273 4.40 30.81 -49.19
CA ALA A 273 5.75 30.78 -49.71
C ALA A 273 5.72 30.07 -51.06
N SER A 274 5.88 30.87 -52.12
CA SER A 274 6.05 30.44 -53.51
C SER A 274 7.24 29.52 -53.69
N VAL A 275 7.05 28.38 -54.35
CA VAL A 275 8.09 27.76 -55.18
C VAL A 275 7.47 27.32 -56.51
N LYS A 276 8.09 27.81 -57.58
CA LYS A 276 7.74 27.62 -58.99
C LYS A 276 8.00 26.18 -59.47
N SER A 277 7.33 25.90 -60.59
CA SER A 277 7.64 24.91 -61.63
C SER A 277 6.86 23.59 -61.59
N GLY A 278 6.29 23.30 -62.76
CA GLY A 278 5.10 22.50 -62.95
C GLY A 278 5.28 21.00 -62.79
N PHE A 279 4.16 20.35 -62.53
CA PHE A 279 3.59 19.43 -63.50
C PHE A 279 2.09 19.30 -63.20
N SER A 280 1.31 19.44 -64.26
CA SER A 280 -0.14 19.29 -64.27
C SER A 280 -0.55 17.85 -63.96
N VAL A 281 -1.81 17.68 -63.57
CA VAL A 281 -2.56 16.41 -63.45
C VAL A 281 -2.50 15.72 -62.08
N PHE A 282 -3.31 16.18 -61.11
CA PHE A 282 -4.22 15.31 -60.33
C PHE A 282 -5.20 16.10 -59.44
N LEU A 283 -5.82 17.17 -59.96
CA LEU A 283 -6.87 17.92 -59.25
C LEU A 283 -8.24 17.57 -59.83
N ARG A 284 -8.77 16.37 -59.53
CA ARG A 284 -10.18 16.05 -59.80
C ARG A 284 -10.81 14.89 -59.02
N HIS A 285 -10.27 14.46 -57.87
CA HIS A 285 -10.88 13.37 -57.08
C HIS A 285 -10.75 13.46 -55.55
N ILE A 286 -10.71 14.66 -54.97
CA ILE A 286 -10.86 14.85 -53.50
C ILE A 286 -11.89 15.96 -53.22
N LEU A 287 -13.11 15.74 -53.71
CA LEU A 287 -14.32 16.48 -53.28
C LEU A 287 -15.53 15.54 -53.16
N SER A 288 -15.29 14.25 -52.95
CA SER A 288 -16.33 13.25 -52.64
C SER A 288 -15.79 12.27 -51.60
N MET A 289 -15.73 12.71 -50.34
CA MET A 289 -15.70 11.83 -49.16
C MET A 289 -15.92 12.68 -47.89
N ARG A 290 -16.94 13.53 -47.95
CA ARG A 290 -17.44 14.29 -46.80
C ARG A 290 -18.68 13.59 -46.24
N GLU A 291 -18.55 12.32 -45.90
CA GLU A 291 -19.51 11.58 -45.08
C GLU A 291 -18.94 10.20 -44.75
N ARG A 292 -19.14 9.75 -43.51
CA ARG A 292 -18.68 8.49 -42.88
C ARG A 292 -17.25 8.53 -42.32
N LEU A 293 -17.17 8.88 -41.05
CA LEU A 293 -16.53 8.04 -40.03
C LEU A 293 -17.08 8.48 -38.66
N GLN A 294 -18.13 7.76 -38.24
CA GLN A 294 -18.52 7.70 -36.84
C GLN A 294 -17.39 7.00 -36.08
N CYS A 295 -16.84 7.64 -35.06
CA CYS A 295 -16.10 6.95 -34.00
C CYS A 295 -16.78 7.27 -32.67
N THR A 296 -17.60 6.31 -32.27
CA THR A 296 -18.20 6.11 -30.95
C THR A 296 -17.13 5.89 -29.89
N THR A 297 -17.12 6.68 -28.82
CA THR A 297 -16.91 6.19 -27.44
C THR A 297 -17.25 7.29 -26.43
N GLY A 298 -18.40 7.12 -25.78
CA GLY A 298 -18.82 7.91 -24.63
C GLY A 298 -19.99 7.18 -23.98
N VAL A 299 -19.70 6.33 -22.97
CA VAL A 299 -20.73 5.76 -22.10
C VAL A 299 -20.48 6.25 -20.69
N LEU A 300 -21.36 7.15 -20.28
CA LEU A 300 -21.52 7.68 -18.94
C LEU A 300 -22.83 7.06 -18.42
N ILE A 301 -22.75 6.13 -17.47
CA ILE A 301 -23.93 5.53 -16.84
C ILE A 301 -24.32 6.39 -15.64
N LYS A 302 -25.51 7.00 -15.70
CA LYS A 302 -26.22 7.52 -14.53
C LYS A 302 -27.70 7.14 -14.62
N ARG A 303 -28.14 6.30 -13.67
CA ARG A 303 -29.51 5.83 -13.43
C ARG A 303 -30.43 6.93 -12.88
N ARG A 304 -31.70 6.96 -13.31
CA ARG A 304 -32.92 7.28 -12.52
C ARG A 304 -34.14 6.72 -13.29
N VAL A 305 -34.91 5.75 -12.79
CA VAL A 305 -36.02 5.75 -11.79
C VAL A 305 -37.41 6.08 -12.37
N ARG A 306 -38.38 5.18 -12.05
CA ARG A 306 -39.87 5.18 -12.19
C ARG A 306 -40.40 4.93 -13.61
N GLY A 307 -41.34 4.04 -13.89
CA GLY A 307 -42.23 3.16 -13.10
C GLY A 307 -43.62 3.15 -13.77
N LEU A 308 -44.27 1.99 -13.99
CA LEU A 308 -45.75 1.83 -14.06
C LEU A 308 -46.19 0.37 -14.32
N ARG A 309 -46.83 -0.20 -13.28
CA ARG A 309 -48.00 -1.12 -13.19
C ARG A 309 -48.20 -2.31 -14.17
N ALA A 310 -48.13 -3.54 -13.61
CA ALA A 310 -49.19 -4.58 -13.42
C ALA A 310 -50.37 -4.69 -14.42
N PRO A 311 -50.96 -5.90 -14.70
CA PRO A 311 -51.45 -6.80 -13.62
C PRO A 311 -51.57 -8.34 -13.85
N PHE A 312 -51.96 -9.03 -12.76
CA PHE A 312 -52.57 -10.38 -12.58
C PHE A 312 -51.80 -11.65 -13.03
N GLY A 313 -51.72 -12.76 -12.27
CA GLY A 313 -52.24 -13.15 -10.95
C GLY A 313 -51.97 -14.64 -10.63
N THR A 314 -51.97 -15.00 -9.32
CA THR A 314 -52.25 -16.31 -8.66
C THR A 314 -51.36 -17.54 -8.97
N ALA A 315 -51.00 -18.48 -8.08
CA ALA A 315 -51.16 -18.79 -6.65
C ALA A 315 -50.23 -20.01 -6.36
N LEU A 316 -49.50 -20.17 -5.25
CA LEU A 316 -49.79 -20.98 -4.03
C LEU A 316 -48.39 -21.33 -3.43
N SER A 317 -48.02 -20.93 -2.21
CA SER A 317 -48.25 -21.57 -0.90
C SER A 317 -47.25 -22.65 -0.47
N ARG A 318 -46.41 -22.29 0.54
CA ARG A 318 -45.93 -23.03 1.74
C ARG A 318 -45.21 -24.39 1.51
N ARG A 319 -44.08 -24.70 2.15
CA ARG A 319 -43.62 -24.49 3.54
C ARG A 319 -42.15 -24.10 3.59
#